data_AF-A0A1G2KXD7-F1
#
_entry.id   AF-A0A1G2KXD7-F1
#
_cell.length_a   1.000
_cell.length_b   1.000
_cell.length_c   1.000
_cell.angle_alpha   90.00
_cell.angle_beta   90.00
_cell.angle_gamma   90.00
#
_symmetry.space_group_name_H-M   'P 1'
#
loop_
_entity.id
_entity.type
_entity.pdbx_description
1 polymer ?
#
loop_
_entity_poly.entity_id
_entity_poly.type
_entity_poly.pdbx_seq_one_letter_code
_entity_poly.pdbx_strand_id
1 'polypeptide(L)'
;MAHRTPITEEKIKALRSEISTLTEGFDMIADHIVMTDPDANIIYANKAAEKHTGYTFAEMMGKTPGDLWGGRMPKDFYEHMWEQLKRFKVPYRGEVENKNKDGYTYWQEVMIYPILDEKSEVKFFVGVEPDATLRKAFEINREKYVGELERLLKYMEGREVKLKALTEEVVQLRERLRQM
;
A
#
# COMPACT_ATOMS: atom_id res chain seq x y z
N MET A 1 -8.14 24.02 -16.14
CA MET A 1 -7.45 22.80 -16.64
C MET A 1 -6.21 23.26 -17.37
N ALA A 2 -5.01 23.00 -16.82
CA ALA A 2 -3.76 23.35 -17.49
C ALA A 2 -3.68 22.60 -18.83
N HIS A 3 -3.21 23.28 -19.88
CA HIS A 3 -2.91 22.64 -21.16
C HIS A 3 -1.85 21.56 -20.93
N ARG A 4 -2.29 20.30 -20.94
CA ARG A 4 -1.37 19.15 -20.95
C ARG A 4 -0.75 19.08 -22.33
N THR A 5 0.57 19.18 -22.39
CA THR A 5 1.29 18.99 -23.65
C THR A 5 1.56 17.50 -23.81
N PRO A 6 1.17 16.87 -24.93
CA PRO A 6 1.52 15.49 -25.20
C PRO A 6 3.04 15.32 -25.15
N ILE A 7 3.54 14.35 -24.40
CA ILE A 7 4.97 14.04 -24.37
C ILE A 7 5.37 13.35 -25.68
N THR A 8 6.40 13.86 -26.34
CA THR A 8 6.95 13.27 -27.57
C THR A 8 7.76 12.01 -27.26
N GLU A 9 7.78 11.02 -28.16
CA GLU A 9 8.60 9.81 -28.00
C GLU A 9 10.09 10.09 -27.77
N GLU A 10 10.65 11.12 -28.43
CA GLU A 10 12.05 11.53 -28.25
C GLU A 10 12.33 11.97 -26.80
N LYS A 11 11.41 12.76 -26.23
CA LYS A 11 11.48 13.19 -24.83
C LYS A 11 11.34 12.01 -23.87
N ILE A 12 10.43 11.07 -24.12
CA ILE A 12 10.33 9.84 -23.32
C ILE A 12 11.66 9.08 -23.36
N LYS A 13 12.24 8.90 -24.55
CA LYS A 13 13.51 8.18 -24.73
C LYS A 13 14.67 8.86 -23.98
N ALA A 14 14.77 10.19 -24.05
CA ALA A 14 15.78 10.95 -23.33
C ALA A 14 15.64 10.77 -21.80
N LEU A 15 14.43 10.98 -21.27
CA LEU A 15 14.15 10.82 -19.84
C LEU A 15 14.39 9.38 -19.36
N ARG A 16 14.06 8.37 -20.18
CA ARG A 16 14.32 6.96 -19.88
C ARG A 16 15.82 6.64 -19.82
N SER A 17 16.62 7.27 -20.68
CA SER A 17 18.08 7.07 -20.65
C SER A 17 18.70 7.59 -19.35
N GLU A 18 18.10 8.59 -18.71
CA GLU A 18 18.59 9.12 -17.44
C GLU A 18 18.31 8.20 -16.25
N ILE A 19 17.26 7.38 -16.34
CA ILE A 19 16.86 6.44 -15.29
C ILE A 19 17.27 4.99 -15.58
N SER A 20 17.88 4.70 -16.73
CA SER A 20 18.12 3.33 -17.20
C SER A 20 19.03 2.50 -16.29
N THR A 21 19.94 3.14 -15.57
CA THR A 21 20.81 2.46 -14.60
C THR A 21 20.07 1.97 -13.35
N LEU A 22 18.87 2.50 -13.10
CA LEU A 22 18.05 2.17 -11.93
C LEU A 22 16.91 1.21 -12.25
N THR A 23 16.52 1.10 -13.54
CA THR A 23 15.33 0.32 -13.94
C THR A 23 15.48 -1.17 -13.65
N GLU A 24 16.68 -1.74 -13.79
CA GLU A 24 16.90 -3.16 -13.47
C GLU A 24 16.63 -3.46 -11.98
N GLY A 25 17.08 -2.59 -11.08
CA GLY A 25 16.81 -2.71 -9.66
C GLY A 25 15.33 -2.59 -9.33
N PHE A 26 14.63 -1.63 -9.97
CA PHE A 26 13.18 -1.45 -9.76
C PHE A 26 12.33 -2.60 -10.30
N ASP A 27 12.76 -3.28 -11.37
CA ASP A 27 12.09 -4.47 -11.89
C ASP A 27 12.19 -5.69 -10.96
N MET A 28 13.16 -5.69 -10.04
CA MET A 28 13.30 -6.73 -9.01
C MET A 28 12.45 -6.44 -7.76
N ILE A 29 11.92 -5.23 -7.61
CA ILE A 29 11.11 -4.84 -6.46
C ILE A 29 9.67 -5.32 -6.67
N ALA A 30 9.09 -5.93 -5.62
CA ALA A 30 7.73 -6.45 -5.64
C ALA A 30 6.66 -5.35 -5.60
N ASP A 31 6.99 -4.18 -5.03
CA ASP A 31 6.11 -3.02 -5.01
C ASP A 31 5.90 -2.48 -6.43
N HIS A 32 4.69 -2.00 -6.70
CA HIS A 32 4.36 -1.34 -7.95
C HIS A 32 5.08 0.02 -7.97
N ILE A 33 5.96 0.23 -8.95
CA ILE A 33 6.70 1.47 -9.16
C ILE A 33 6.38 2.03 -10.55
N VAL A 34 5.97 3.31 -10.58
CA VAL A 34 5.76 4.10 -11.79
C VAL A 34 6.52 5.41 -11.67
N MET A 35 7.15 5.84 -12.78
CA MET A 35 7.73 7.18 -12.87
C MET A 35 7.07 7.98 -13.95
N THR A 36 6.88 9.27 -13.67
CA THR A 36 6.29 10.20 -14.62
C THR A 36 7.16 11.43 -14.83
N ASP A 37 6.94 12.08 -15.96
CA ASP A 37 7.38 13.46 -16.16
C ASP A 37 6.58 14.45 -15.25
N PRO A 38 6.90 15.75 -15.27
CA PRO A 38 6.21 16.76 -14.46
C PRO A 38 4.72 16.96 -14.83
N ASP A 39 4.30 16.51 -16.01
CA ASP A 39 2.91 16.54 -16.49
C ASP A 39 2.15 15.25 -16.18
N ALA A 40 2.77 14.34 -15.42
CA ALA A 40 2.25 13.04 -15.01
C ALA A 40 2.17 12.00 -16.13
N ASN A 41 2.86 12.21 -17.25
CA ASN A 41 2.97 11.20 -18.29
C ASN A 41 3.96 10.11 -17.87
N ILE A 42 3.54 8.86 -17.92
CA ILE A 42 4.34 7.70 -17.53
C ILE A 42 5.53 7.54 -18.48
N ILE A 43 6.73 7.55 -17.92
CA ILE A 43 7.99 7.34 -18.65
C ILE A 43 8.62 5.99 -18.29
N TYR A 44 8.23 5.38 -17.17
CA TYR A 44 8.66 4.06 -16.74
C TYR A 44 7.61 3.43 -15.84
N ALA A 45 7.46 2.11 -15.95
CA ALA A 45 6.70 1.28 -15.03
C ALA A 45 7.43 -0.05 -14.87
N ASN A 46 7.55 -0.53 -13.64
CA ASN A 46 8.23 -1.80 -13.37
C ASN A 46 7.33 -3.01 -13.67
N LYS A 47 7.92 -4.22 -13.60
CA LYS A 47 7.17 -5.47 -13.81
C LYS A 47 6.00 -5.66 -12.83
N ALA A 48 6.14 -5.19 -11.59
CA ALA A 48 5.06 -5.24 -10.61
C ALA A 48 3.88 -4.34 -11.00
N ALA A 49 4.13 -3.15 -11.55
CA ALA A 49 3.10 -2.26 -12.09
C ALA A 49 2.29 -2.93 -13.21
N GLU A 50 2.97 -3.57 -14.15
CA GLU A 50 2.32 -4.28 -15.25
C GLU A 50 1.42 -5.40 -14.73
N LYS A 51 1.93 -6.19 -13.79
CA LYS A 51 1.19 -7.29 -13.16
C LYS A 51 -0.02 -6.78 -12.36
N HIS A 52 0.15 -5.70 -11.60
CA HIS A 52 -0.88 -5.21 -10.68
C HIS A 52 -2.03 -4.52 -11.42
N THR A 53 -1.71 -3.73 -12.44
CA THR A 53 -2.69 -2.95 -13.21
C THR A 53 -3.26 -3.72 -14.41
N GLY A 54 -2.56 -4.75 -14.89
CA GLY A 54 -2.88 -5.52 -16.10
C GLY A 54 -2.51 -4.83 -17.41
N TYR A 55 -2.00 -3.59 -17.37
CA TYR A 55 -1.49 -2.91 -18.56
C TYR A 55 -0.03 -3.27 -18.81
N THR A 56 0.36 -3.38 -20.07
CA THR A 56 1.79 -3.44 -20.41
C THR A 56 2.41 -2.05 -20.36
N PHE A 57 3.71 -1.96 -20.13
CA PHE A 57 4.41 -0.68 -20.14
C PHE A 57 4.22 0.07 -21.47
N ALA A 58 4.18 -0.64 -22.60
CA ALA A 58 3.91 -0.04 -23.90
C ALA A 58 2.53 0.63 -23.98
N GLU A 59 1.53 0.08 -23.28
CA GLU A 59 0.19 0.67 -23.19
C GLU A 59 0.13 1.84 -22.20
N MET A 60 1.01 1.84 -21.20
CA MET A 60 1.10 2.89 -20.18
C MET A 60 1.87 4.11 -20.64
N MET A 61 2.92 3.90 -21.44
CA MET A 61 3.90 4.91 -21.82
C MET A 61 3.22 6.14 -22.44
N GLY A 62 3.56 7.32 -21.93
CA GLY A 62 3.02 8.60 -22.39
C GLY A 62 1.61 8.94 -21.94
N LYS A 63 0.92 8.04 -21.21
CA LYS A 63 -0.39 8.31 -20.59
C LYS A 63 -0.24 8.64 -19.11
N THR A 64 -1.30 9.13 -18.47
CA THR A 64 -1.29 9.36 -17.02
C THR A 64 -1.91 8.19 -16.26
N PRO A 65 -1.48 7.90 -15.01
CA PRO A 65 -2.14 6.91 -14.16
C PRO A 65 -3.64 7.16 -14.03
N GLY A 66 -4.04 8.43 -13.96
CA GLY A 66 -5.43 8.86 -13.86
C GLY A 66 -6.30 8.52 -15.08
N ASP A 67 -5.70 8.39 -16.27
CA ASP A 67 -6.42 8.00 -17.48
C ASP A 67 -6.55 6.47 -17.63
N LEU A 68 -5.70 5.70 -16.95
CA LEU A 68 -5.58 4.26 -17.13
C LEU A 68 -6.27 3.45 -16.02
N TRP A 69 -5.92 3.75 -14.77
CA TRP A 69 -6.43 3.02 -13.61
C TRP A 69 -6.93 3.90 -12.48
N GLY A 70 -6.44 5.14 -12.36
CA GLY A 70 -6.86 6.09 -11.34
C GLY A 70 -8.02 7.00 -11.78
N GLY A 71 -8.02 8.24 -11.28
CA GLY A 71 -8.96 9.29 -11.69
C GLY A 71 -10.34 9.23 -11.03
N ARG A 72 -10.52 8.39 -10.01
CA ARG A 72 -11.82 8.09 -9.39
C ARG A 72 -12.08 8.82 -8.08
N MET A 73 -11.06 9.49 -7.56
CA MET A 73 -11.20 10.25 -6.33
C MET A 73 -11.87 11.61 -6.59
N PRO A 74 -12.50 12.20 -5.57
CA PRO A 74 -12.99 13.57 -5.61
C PRO A 74 -11.94 14.60 -6.07
N LYS A 75 -12.39 15.72 -6.65
CA LYS A 75 -11.50 16.74 -7.23
C LYS A 75 -10.54 17.35 -6.20
N ASP A 76 -11.05 17.64 -5.01
CA ASP A 76 -10.32 18.18 -3.85
C ASP A 76 -9.18 17.25 -3.39
N PHE A 77 -9.37 15.93 -3.48
CA PHE A 77 -8.30 14.95 -3.24
C PHE A 77 -7.10 15.19 -4.17
N TYR A 78 -7.36 15.28 -5.49
CA TYR A 78 -6.29 15.50 -6.46
C TYR A 78 -5.69 16.91 -6.37
N GLU A 79 -6.50 17.93 -6.08
CA GLU A 79 -6.01 19.29 -5.84
C GLU A 79 -5.04 19.34 -4.68
N HIS A 80 -5.39 18.71 -3.55
CA HIS A 80 -4.51 18.61 -2.39
C HIS A 80 -3.21 17.86 -2.72
N MET A 81 -3.31 16.70 -3.37
CA MET A 81 -2.15 15.91 -3.82
C MET A 81 -1.21 16.74 -4.70
N TRP A 82 -1.74 17.41 -5.73
CA TRP A 82 -0.92 18.23 -6.63
C TRP A 82 -0.32 19.45 -5.94
N GLU A 83 -0.99 20.03 -4.95
CA GLU A 83 -0.44 21.11 -4.14
C GLU A 83 0.79 20.63 -3.37
N GLN A 84 0.72 19.47 -2.69
CA GLN A 84 1.86 18.89 -1.99
C GLN A 84 3.04 18.63 -2.93
N LEU A 85 2.76 18.01 -4.08
CA LEU A 85 3.80 17.56 -5.01
C LEU A 85 4.44 18.67 -5.83
N LYS A 86 3.64 19.61 -6.36
CA LYS A 86 4.14 20.65 -7.28
C LYS A 86 4.47 21.96 -6.58
N ARG A 87 3.65 22.38 -5.62
CA ARG A 87 3.81 23.67 -4.95
C ARG A 87 4.77 23.55 -3.77
N PHE A 88 4.50 22.62 -2.86
CA PHE A 88 5.32 22.43 -1.68
C PHE A 88 6.54 21.54 -1.93
N LYS A 89 6.53 20.76 -3.03
CA LYS A 89 7.63 19.88 -3.44
C LYS A 89 7.97 18.85 -2.35
N VAL A 90 6.96 18.35 -1.64
CA VAL A 90 7.08 17.35 -0.57
C VAL A 90 6.42 16.03 -0.96
N PRO A 91 6.81 14.89 -0.35
CA PRO A 91 6.16 13.61 -0.58
C PRO A 91 4.67 13.64 -0.20
N TYR A 92 3.87 12.90 -0.96
CA TYR A 92 2.45 12.69 -0.68
C TYR A 92 2.18 11.22 -0.37
N ARG A 93 1.26 10.95 0.56
CA ARG A 93 0.75 9.62 0.87
C ARG A 93 -0.77 9.68 0.99
N GLY A 94 -1.46 8.73 0.37
CA GLY A 94 -2.91 8.65 0.43
C GLY A 94 -3.44 7.28 0.01
N GLU A 95 -4.74 7.07 0.18
CA GLU A 95 -5.46 5.91 -0.34
C GLU A 95 -6.28 6.32 -1.56
N VAL A 96 -6.19 5.54 -2.64
CA VAL A 96 -6.87 5.79 -3.90
C VAL A 96 -7.67 4.56 -4.31
N GLU A 97 -8.83 4.80 -4.88
CA GLU A 97 -9.59 3.77 -5.58
C GLU A 97 -9.13 3.69 -7.03
N ASN A 98 -8.62 2.53 -7.42
CA ASN A 98 -8.14 2.23 -8.76
C ASN A 98 -9.02 1.19 -9.46
N LYS A 99 -8.97 1.14 -10.79
CA LYS A 99 -9.55 0.07 -11.62
C LYS A 99 -8.52 -0.47 -12.59
N ASN A 100 -8.27 -1.77 -12.51
CA ASN A 100 -7.32 -2.41 -13.41
C ASN A 100 -7.90 -2.54 -14.83
N LYS A 101 -7.08 -3.04 -15.76
CA LYS A 101 -7.47 -3.25 -17.17
C LYS A 101 -8.69 -4.16 -17.35
N ASP A 102 -8.81 -5.19 -16.51
CA ASP A 102 -9.94 -6.14 -16.52
C ASP A 102 -11.22 -5.56 -15.89
N GLY A 103 -11.09 -4.40 -15.26
CA GLY A 103 -12.19 -3.63 -14.72
C GLY A 103 -12.50 -3.88 -13.23
N TYR A 104 -11.69 -4.69 -12.56
CA TYR A 104 -11.75 -4.88 -11.12
C TYR A 104 -11.34 -3.59 -10.39
N THR A 105 -12.15 -3.18 -9.42
CA THR A 105 -11.91 -1.97 -8.62
C THR A 105 -11.30 -2.35 -7.27
N TYR A 106 -10.28 -1.62 -6.84
CA TYR A 106 -9.54 -1.91 -5.63
C TYR A 106 -9.01 -0.64 -4.97
N TRP A 107 -8.96 -0.67 -3.64
CA TRP A 107 -8.32 0.37 -2.85
C TRP A 107 -6.84 0.08 -2.69
N GLN A 108 -6.04 1.13 -2.77
CA GLN A 108 -4.60 1.02 -2.68
C GLN A 108 -3.98 2.24 -2.03
N GLU A 109 -2.97 1.99 -1.20
CA GLU A 109 -2.10 3.04 -0.68
C GLU A 109 -1.09 3.46 -1.75
N VAL A 110 -0.98 4.76 -1.98
CA VAL A 110 -0.03 5.37 -2.91
C VAL A 110 0.89 6.33 -2.16
N MET A 111 2.19 6.23 -2.44
CA MET A 111 3.21 7.18 -2.02
C MET A 111 3.83 7.81 -3.24
N ILE A 112 3.89 9.14 -3.31
CA ILE A 112 4.41 9.88 -4.47
C ILE A 112 5.51 10.81 -4.00
N TYR A 113 6.68 10.70 -4.64
CA TYR A 113 7.87 11.47 -4.32
C TYR A 113 8.24 12.39 -5.49
N PRO A 114 8.32 13.72 -5.30
CA PRO A 114 8.87 14.61 -6.30
C PRO A 114 10.40 14.49 -6.33
N ILE A 115 10.95 14.22 -7.50
CA ILE A 115 12.39 14.27 -7.75
C ILE A 115 12.72 15.61 -8.38
N LEU A 116 13.58 16.37 -7.72
CA LEU A 116 13.91 17.73 -8.11
C LEU A 116 15.20 17.78 -8.95
N ASP A 117 15.29 18.74 -9.86
CA ASP A 117 16.53 19.08 -10.55
C ASP A 117 17.42 20.03 -9.72
N GLU A 118 18.57 20.43 -10.28
CA GLU A 118 19.52 21.35 -9.65
C GLU A 118 18.94 22.75 -9.38
N LYS A 119 17.85 23.11 -10.07
CA LYS A 119 17.12 24.38 -9.88
C LYS A 119 15.96 24.23 -8.89
N SER A 120 15.88 23.09 -8.20
CA SER A 120 14.79 22.72 -7.31
C SER A 120 13.42 22.63 -8.02
N GLU A 121 13.38 22.49 -9.34
CA GLU A 121 12.14 22.26 -10.08
C GLU A 121 11.84 20.78 -10.20
N VAL A 122 10.56 20.43 -10.29
CA VAL A 122 10.18 19.02 -10.41
C VAL A 122 10.67 18.49 -11.75
N LYS A 123 11.53 17.47 -11.68
CA LYS A 123 12.06 16.74 -12.84
C LYS A 123 11.22 15.49 -13.12
N PHE A 124 10.90 14.74 -12.08
CA PHE A 124 10.09 13.52 -12.14
C PHE A 124 9.19 13.39 -10.93
N PHE A 125 8.16 12.54 -11.05
CA PHE A 125 7.52 11.92 -9.90
C PHE A 125 7.80 10.43 -9.88
N VAL A 126 8.02 9.89 -8.68
CA VAL A 126 8.09 8.44 -8.44
C VAL A 126 6.89 8.06 -7.60
N GLY A 127 5.98 7.29 -8.17
CA GLY A 127 4.86 6.65 -7.48
C GLY A 127 5.25 5.24 -7.04
N VAL A 128 5.03 4.94 -5.76
CA VAL A 128 5.22 3.63 -5.17
C VAL A 128 3.93 3.21 -4.52
N GLU A 129 3.44 2.04 -4.90
CA GLU A 129 2.25 1.40 -4.38
C GLU A 129 2.69 0.07 -3.74
N PRO A 130 2.76 -0.01 -2.40
CA PRO A 130 3.31 -1.16 -1.71
C PRO A 130 2.53 -2.45 -1.99
N ASP A 131 3.25 -3.55 -2.16
CA ASP A 131 2.62 -4.86 -2.21
C ASP A 131 2.05 -5.22 -0.83
N ALA A 132 0.74 -5.03 -0.67
CA ALA A 132 0.03 -5.35 0.56
C ALA A 132 -0.05 -6.86 0.83
N THR A 133 0.36 -7.74 -0.10
CA THR A 133 0.20 -9.19 0.03
C THR A 133 0.95 -9.74 1.24
N LEU A 134 2.23 -9.35 1.43
CA LEU A 134 3.02 -9.81 2.57
C LEU A 134 2.49 -9.21 3.88
N ARG A 135 2.17 -7.91 3.89
CA ARG A 135 1.61 -7.24 5.07
C ARG A 135 0.29 -7.87 5.51
N LYS A 136 -0.63 -8.12 4.59
CA LYS A 136 -1.92 -8.79 4.86
C LYS A 136 -1.71 -10.21 5.37
N ALA A 137 -0.76 -10.96 4.80
CA ALA A 137 -0.44 -12.30 5.30
C ALA A 137 0.05 -12.27 6.75
N PHE A 138 0.90 -11.30 7.10
CA PHE A 138 1.32 -11.09 8.49
C PHE A 138 0.17 -10.68 9.41
N GLU A 139 -0.69 -9.75 8.98
CA GLU A 139 -1.84 -9.29 9.75
C GLU A 139 -2.84 -10.43 10.01
N ILE A 140 -3.18 -11.23 8.99
CA ILE A 140 -4.06 -12.40 9.12
C ILE A 140 -3.47 -13.44 10.07
N ASN A 141 -2.18 -13.75 9.94
CA ASN A 141 -1.53 -14.70 10.85
C ASN A 141 -1.52 -14.17 12.28
N ARG A 142 -1.26 -12.87 12.47
CA ARG A 142 -1.30 -12.23 13.79
C ARG A 142 -2.70 -12.32 14.41
N GLU A 143 -3.74 -11.98 13.66
CA GLU A 143 -5.13 -12.09 14.12
C GLU A 143 -5.49 -13.53 14.53
N LYS A 144 -5.04 -14.52 13.74
CA LYS A 144 -5.21 -15.93 14.07
C LYS A 144 -4.55 -16.29 15.40
N TYR A 145 -3.28 -15.91 15.60
CA TYR A 145 -2.58 -16.18 16.86
C TYR A 145 -3.23 -15.48 18.06
N VAL A 146 -3.64 -14.22 17.91
CA VAL A 146 -4.35 -13.48 18.96
C VAL A 146 -5.65 -14.20 19.34
N GLY A 147 -6.46 -14.61 18.36
CA GLY A 147 -7.69 -15.36 18.63
C GLY A 147 -7.46 -16.72 19.30
N GLU A 148 -6.36 -17.42 18.99
CA GLU A 148 -5.98 -18.67 19.67
C GLU A 148 -5.57 -18.41 21.13
N LEU A 149 -4.79 -17.36 21.40
CA LEU A 149 -4.39 -16.97 22.75
C LEU A 149 -5.58 -16.57 23.62
N GLU A 150 -6.53 -15.80 23.07
CA GLU A 150 -7.76 -15.41 23.77
C GLU A 150 -8.61 -16.62 24.16
N ARG A 151 -8.75 -17.61 23.27
CA ARG A 151 -9.45 -18.86 23.57
C ARG A 151 -8.78 -19.64 24.70
N LEU A 152 -7.45 -19.70 24.68
CA LEU A 152 -6.69 -20.41 25.70
C LEU A 152 -6.80 -19.73 27.07
N LEU A 153 -6.71 -18.39 27.10
CA LEU A 153 -6.92 -17.59 28.31
C LEU A 153 -8.29 -17.86 28.92
N LYS A 154 -9.36 -17.78 28.12
CA LYS A 154 -10.73 -18.05 28.58
C LYS A 154 -10.90 -19.47 29.14
N TYR A 155 -10.25 -20.45 28.52
CA TYR A 155 -10.24 -21.83 29.02
C TYR A 155 -9.52 -21.95 30.37
N MET A 156 -8.38 -21.28 30.55
CA MET A 156 -7.63 -21.29 31.81
C MET A 156 -8.38 -20.60 32.94
N GLU A 157 -9.00 -19.45 32.68
CA GLU A 157 -9.86 -18.76 33.66
C GLU A 157 -10.99 -19.68 34.15
N GLY A 158 -11.66 -20.38 33.23
CA GLY A 158 -12.68 -21.36 33.57
C GLY A 158 -12.16 -22.51 34.43
N ARG A 159 -10.93 -22.99 34.16
CA ARG A 159 -10.29 -24.01 35.02
C ARG A 159 -9.96 -23.47 36.40
N GLU A 160 -9.47 -22.22 36.50
CA GLU A 160 -9.11 -21.62 37.77
C GLU A 160 -10.33 -21.46 38.70
N VAL A 161 -11.46 -20.99 38.15
CA VAL A 161 -12.73 -20.89 38.89
C VAL A 161 -13.17 -22.27 39.39
N LYS A 162 -13.11 -23.29 38.53
CA LYS A 162 -13.49 -24.66 38.90
C LYS A 162 -12.55 -25.24 39.97
N LEU A 163 -11.25 -24.92 39.91
CA LEU A 163 -10.25 -25.35 40.88
C LEU A 163 -10.49 -24.71 42.25
N LYS A 164 -10.83 -23.41 42.30
CA LYS A 164 -11.19 -22.72 43.56
C LYS A 164 -12.43 -23.35 44.20
N ALA A 165 -13.49 -23.56 43.43
CA ALA A 165 -14.72 -24.21 43.93
C ALA A 165 -14.45 -25.61 44.51
N LEU A 166 -13.65 -26.44 43.81
CA LEU A 166 -13.29 -27.77 44.29
C LEU A 166 -12.45 -27.71 45.58
N THR A 167 -11.57 -26.71 45.69
CA THR A 167 -10.75 -26.52 46.89
C THR A 167 -11.60 -26.16 48.10
N GLU A 168 -12.57 -25.25 47.92
CA GLU A 168 -13.54 -24.88 48.96
C GLU A 168 -14.38 -26.10 49.41
N GLU A 169 -14.85 -26.91 48.46
CA GLU A 169 -15.63 -28.11 48.74
C GLU A 169 -14.83 -29.15 49.55
N VAL A 170 -13.56 -29.38 49.20
CA VAL A 170 -12.66 -30.25 49.96
C VAL A 170 -12.42 -29.75 51.38
N VAL A 171 -12.28 -28.42 51.58
CA VAL A 171 -12.12 -27.82 52.91
C VAL A 171 -13.37 -28.07 53.76
N GLN A 172 -14.56 -27.80 53.22
CA GLN A 172 -15.83 -28.04 53.93
C GLN A 172 -16.03 -29.51 54.32
N LEU A 173 -15.71 -30.44 53.41
CA LEU A 173 -15.80 -31.88 53.68
C LEU A 173 -14.86 -32.31 54.83
N ARG A 174 -13.63 -31.78 54.86
CA ARG A 174 -12.66 -32.05 55.94
C ARG A 174 -13.11 -31.48 57.29
N GLU A 175 -13.82 -30.37 57.30
CA GLU A 175 -14.39 -29.79 58.52
C GLU A 175 -15.54 -30.64 59.05
N ARG A 176 -16.46 -31.09 58.19
CA ARG A 176 -17.56 -32.00 58.59
C ARG A 176 -17.04 -33.33 59.15
N LEU A 177 -16.03 -33.93 58.51
CA LEU A 177 -15.41 -35.16 58.98
C LEU A 177 -14.72 -34.99 60.35
N ARG A 178 -14.31 -33.78 60.73
CA ARG A 178 -13.71 -33.49 62.04
C ARG A 178 -14.74 -33.28 63.16
N GLN A 179 -16.00 -33.06 62.80
CA GLN A 179 -17.11 -32.84 63.74
C GLN A 179 -17.98 -34.09 63.95
N MET A 180 -17.67 -35.20 63.27
CA MET A 180 -18.24 -36.53 63.50
C MET A 180 -17.33 -37.34 64.42
#